data_AF-F3FV88-F1
#
_entry.id   AF-F3FV88-F1
#
_cell.length_a   1.000
_cell.length_b   1.000
_cell.length_c   1.000
_cell.angle_alpha   90.00
_cell.angle_beta   90.00
_cell.angle_gamma   90.00
#
_symmetry.space_group_name_H-M   'P 1'
#
loop_
_entity.id
_entity.type
_entity.pdbx_description
1 polymer ?
#
loop_
_entity_poly.entity_id
_entity_poly.type
_entity_poly.pdbx_seq_one_letter_code
_entity_poly.pdbx_strand_id
1 'polypeptide(L)'
;DNRSAEISSLGSLTSTVSQFDNREKGRLLASGALQLTSDHLNNQNGSVAGQQGVQLNLGQLTNTGNGSVYGKNSLNLAVSGALNNDQGTLRSDGTLAVRAASLSNNSGSVTSAGTATLSTTGAVVNRGGQILSDAGLTLSSA
;
A
#
# COMPACT_ATOMS: atom_id res chain seq x y z
N ASP A 1 7.39 -11.44 -11.62
CA ASP A 1 6.16 -12.23 -11.46
C ASP A 1 6.25 -12.98 -10.14
N ASN A 2 5.32 -12.74 -9.23
CA ASN A 2 5.18 -13.40 -7.93
C ASN A 2 3.75 -13.92 -7.74
N ARG A 3 3.07 -14.27 -8.84
CA ARG A 3 1.71 -14.83 -8.80
C ARG A 3 1.67 -16.17 -8.09
N SER A 4 0.72 -16.34 -7.18
CA SER A 4 0.56 -17.59 -6.41
C SER A 4 1.84 -18.08 -5.71
N ALA A 5 2.82 -17.19 -5.53
CA ALA A 5 4.15 -17.51 -5.02
C ALA A 5 4.47 -16.66 -3.79
N GLU A 6 5.56 -16.99 -3.11
CA GLU A 6 6.05 -16.23 -1.96
C GLU A 6 7.51 -15.83 -2.18
N ILE A 7 7.78 -14.52 -2.04
CA ILE A 7 9.11 -13.95 -1.90
C ILE A 7 9.18 -13.41 -0.47
N SER A 8 10.10 -13.95 0.34
CA SER A 8 10.25 -13.55 1.73
C SER A 8 11.72 -13.34 2.15
N SER A 9 11.95 -12.44 3.11
CA SER A 9 13.26 -12.18 3.71
C SER A 9 13.16 -12.20 5.24
N LEU A 10 14.14 -12.82 5.90
CA LEU A 10 14.30 -12.78 7.37
C LEU A 10 14.87 -11.43 7.86
N GLY A 11 15.37 -10.59 6.95
CA GLY A 11 15.80 -9.23 7.22
C GLY A 11 15.05 -8.25 6.34
N SER A 12 15.76 -7.22 5.88
CA SER A 12 15.21 -6.29 4.90
C SER A 12 15.08 -6.92 3.52
N LEU A 13 14.14 -6.43 2.73
CA LEU A 13 13.94 -6.79 1.34
C LEU A 13 13.86 -5.51 0.50
N THR A 14 14.76 -5.38 -0.47
CA THR A 14 14.74 -4.28 -1.43
C THR A 14 14.63 -4.83 -2.84
N SER A 15 13.70 -4.32 -3.63
CA SER A 15 13.49 -4.72 -5.03
C SER A 15 13.23 -3.50 -5.91
N THR A 16 13.81 -3.51 -7.11
CA THR A 16 13.56 -2.50 -8.15
C THR A 16 13.28 -3.25 -9.45
N VAL A 17 12.06 -3.12 -9.96
CA VAL A 17 11.60 -3.82 -11.17
C VAL A 17 10.58 -2.95 -11.89
N SER A 18 10.51 -3.01 -13.23
CA SER A 18 9.52 -2.20 -13.96
C SER A 18 8.07 -2.55 -13.62
N GLN A 19 7.78 -3.85 -13.46
CA GLN A 19 6.44 -4.34 -13.15
C GLN A 19 6.54 -5.41 -12.06
N PHE A 20 5.72 -5.28 -11.02
CA PHE A 20 5.62 -6.28 -9.96
C PHE A 20 4.20 -6.85 -9.91
N ASP A 21 4.04 -8.07 -10.40
CA ASP A 21 2.79 -8.81 -10.31
C ASP A 21 2.77 -9.71 -9.07
N ASN A 22 1.93 -9.38 -8.09
CA ASN A 22 1.75 -10.08 -6.82
C ASN A 22 0.34 -10.67 -6.66
N ARG A 23 -0.43 -10.77 -7.75
CA ARG A 23 -1.82 -11.22 -7.70
C ARG A 23 -1.96 -12.69 -7.31
N GLU A 24 -3.21 -13.14 -7.21
CA GLU A 24 -3.55 -14.57 -7.05
C GLU A 24 -2.88 -15.21 -5.83
N LYS A 25 -3.01 -14.60 -4.65
CA LYS A 25 -2.37 -15.06 -3.40
C LYS A 25 -0.84 -14.99 -3.42
N GLY A 26 -0.26 -14.17 -4.30
CA GLY A 26 1.15 -13.78 -4.23
C GLY A 26 1.47 -13.10 -2.90
N ARG A 27 2.67 -13.37 -2.36
CA ARG A 27 3.13 -12.87 -1.05
C ARG A 27 4.51 -12.26 -1.18
N LEU A 28 4.65 -11.00 -0.77
CA LEU A 28 5.92 -10.30 -0.67
C LEU A 28 6.14 -9.89 0.79
N LEU A 29 7.06 -10.54 1.50
CA LEU A 29 7.17 -10.44 2.95
C LEU A 29 8.60 -10.06 3.39
N ALA A 30 8.71 -9.22 4.41
CA ALA A 30 9.98 -8.94 5.08
C ALA A 30 9.81 -8.93 6.60
N SER A 31 10.66 -9.69 7.31
CA SER A 31 10.80 -9.58 8.76
C SER A 31 11.53 -8.30 9.19
N GLY A 32 12.19 -7.62 8.26
CA GLY A 32 12.75 -6.27 8.42
C GLY A 32 11.94 -5.22 7.67
N ALA A 33 12.64 -4.27 7.03
CA ALA A 33 12.03 -3.26 6.17
C ALA A 33 11.79 -3.81 4.76
N LEU A 34 10.64 -3.50 4.17
CA LEU A 34 10.34 -3.82 2.77
C LEU A 34 10.37 -2.54 1.94
N GLN A 35 11.20 -2.53 0.89
CA GLN A 35 11.32 -1.45 -0.09
C GLN A 35 11.07 -2.00 -1.50
N LEU A 36 10.07 -1.47 -2.19
CA LEU A 36 9.80 -1.81 -3.58
C LEU A 36 9.70 -0.54 -4.42
N THR A 37 10.50 -0.49 -5.49
CA THR A 37 10.39 0.52 -6.54
C THR A 37 9.89 -0.15 -7.82
N SER A 38 8.79 0.35 -8.39
CA SER A 38 8.22 -0.20 -9.63
C SER A 38 7.32 0.75 -10.38
N ASP A 39 7.19 0.62 -11.70
CA ASP A 39 6.23 1.43 -12.45
C ASP A 39 4.79 0.99 -12.13
N HIS A 40 4.57 -0.28 -11.80
CA HIS A 40 3.26 -0.77 -11.35
C HIS A 40 3.41 -1.95 -10.39
N LEU A 41 2.74 -1.86 -9.25
CA LEU A 41 2.44 -3.00 -8.39
C LEU A 41 0.99 -3.45 -8.60
N ASN A 42 0.81 -4.67 -9.11
CA ASN A 42 -0.49 -5.35 -9.11
C ASN A 42 -0.58 -6.31 -7.91
N ASN A 43 -1.34 -5.93 -6.89
CA ASN A 43 -1.55 -6.67 -5.66
C ASN A 43 -2.98 -7.23 -5.53
N GLN A 44 -3.66 -7.49 -6.65
CA GLN A 44 -5.03 -8.01 -6.62
C GLN A 44 -5.10 -9.40 -5.97
N ASN A 45 -5.81 -9.54 -4.86
CA ASN A 45 -5.83 -10.76 -4.03
C ASN A 45 -4.42 -11.19 -3.55
N GLY A 46 -3.46 -10.27 -3.50
CA GLY A 46 -2.10 -10.50 -3.02
C GLY A 46 -1.84 -9.90 -1.64
N SER A 47 -0.65 -10.15 -1.09
CA SER A 47 -0.21 -9.59 0.18
C SER A 47 1.22 -9.03 0.09
N VAL A 48 1.40 -7.80 0.58
CA VAL A 48 2.70 -7.16 0.79
C VAL A 48 2.82 -6.78 2.26
N ALA A 49 3.85 -7.25 2.96
CA ALA A 49 4.01 -6.99 4.38
C ALA A 49 5.45 -6.80 4.85
N GLY A 50 5.66 -5.84 5.76
CA GLY A 50 6.96 -5.56 6.39
C GLY A 50 6.83 -5.27 7.89
N GLN A 51 7.73 -5.83 8.72
CA GLN A 51 7.68 -5.65 10.19
C GLN A 51 8.31 -4.33 10.66
N GLN A 52 9.42 -3.88 10.06
CA GLN A 52 10.06 -2.61 10.44
C GLN A 52 9.53 -1.41 9.62
N GLY A 53 8.76 -1.70 8.57
CA GLY A 53 8.11 -0.71 7.72
C GLY A 53 7.97 -1.22 6.29
N VAL A 54 7.08 -0.56 5.54
CA VAL A 54 6.89 -0.77 4.11
C VAL A 54 7.03 0.57 3.40
N GLN A 55 7.92 0.65 2.42
CA GLN A 55 8.07 1.79 1.52
C GLN A 55 7.84 1.33 0.08
N LEU A 56 6.81 1.87 -0.56
CA LEU A 56 6.51 1.60 -1.97
C LEU A 56 6.67 2.88 -2.78
N ASN A 57 7.59 2.88 -3.74
CA ASN A 57 7.80 3.97 -4.70
C ASN A 57 7.28 3.51 -6.06
N LEU A 58 6.10 3.98 -6.45
CA LEU A 58 5.34 3.38 -7.54
C LEU A 58 4.94 4.39 -8.63
N GLY A 59 4.83 3.92 -9.86
CA GLY A 59 4.05 4.60 -10.89
C GLY A 59 2.56 4.49 -10.60
N GLN A 60 2.09 3.26 -10.41
CA GLN A 60 0.70 2.93 -10.10
C GLN A 60 0.61 1.81 -9.05
N LEU A 61 -0.49 1.79 -8.29
CA LEU A 61 -0.81 0.71 -7.35
C LEU A 61 -2.23 0.19 -7.62
N THR A 62 -2.35 -1.11 -7.86
CA THR A 62 -3.64 -1.83 -7.89
C THR A 62 -3.71 -2.79 -6.72
N ASN A 63 -4.35 -2.37 -5.63
CA ASN A 63 -4.57 -3.16 -4.42
C ASN A 63 -6.07 -3.47 -4.28
N THR A 64 -6.58 -4.46 -5.02
CA THR A 64 -8.02 -4.72 -5.15
C THR A 64 -8.43 -6.16 -4.83
N GLY A 65 -9.73 -6.43 -4.77
CA GLY A 65 -10.28 -7.74 -4.41
C GLY A 65 -10.08 -8.00 -2.92
N ASN A 66 -9.11 -8.82 -2.56
CA ASN A 66 -8.61 -8.97 -1.18
C ASN A 66 -7.13 -8.58 -1.05
N GLY A 67 -6.67 -7.66 -1.90
CA GLY A 67 -5.31 -7.14 -1.85
C GLY A 67 -5.01 -6.48 -0.50
N SER A 68 -3.85 -6.80 0.08
CA SER A 68 -3.42 -6.23 1.35
C SER A 68 -2.00 -5.69 1.28
N VAL A 69 -1.80 -4.46 1.77
CA VAL A 69 -0.49 -3.86 2.01
C VAL A 69 -0.41 -3.47 3.48
N TYR A 70 0.54 -4.06 4.20
CA TYR A 70 0.65 -3.93 5.65
C TYR A 70 2.07 -3.55 6.10
N GLY A 71 2.18 -2.42 6.77
CA GLY A 71 3.43 -1.99 7.41
C GLY A 71 3.26 -1.91 8.93
N LYS A 72 3.86 -2.84 9.68
CA LYS A 72 3.68 -2.90 11.14
C LYS A 72 4.12 -1.62 11.83
N ASN A 73 5.37 -1.18 11.62
CA ASN A 73 5.87 0.06 12.21
C ASN A 73 5.50 1.32 11.40
N SER A 74 5.49 1.22 10.07
CA SER A 74 5.05 2.31 9.19
C SER A 74 4.65 1.78 7.82
N LEU A 75 3.70 2.47 7.17
CA LEU A 75 3.36 2.28 5.77
C LEU A 75 3.51 3.61 5.01
N ASN A 76 4.49 3.64 4.10
CA ASN A 76 4.79 4.80 3.28
C ASN A 76 4.58 4.47 1.79
N LEU A 77 3.63 5.14 1.17
CA LEU A 77 3.27 4.97 -0.23
C LEU A 77 3.56 6.27 -0.98
N ALA A 78 4.51 6.23 -1.91
CA ALA A 78 4.78 7.30 -2.85
C ALA A 78 4.41 6.81 -4.25
N VAL A 79 3.18 7.12 -4.69
CA VAL A 79 2.63 6.74 -5.99
C VAL A 79 2.58 7.99 -6.87
N SER A 80 3.26 8.00 -8.01
CA SER A 80 3.23 9.16 -8.90
C SER A 80 1.93 9.28 -9.70
N GLY A 81 1.21 8.17 -9.88
CA GLY A 81 -0.07 8.09 -10.56
C GLY A 81 -1.21 7.63 -9.63
N ALA A 82 -2.07 6.78 -10.16
CA ALA A 82 -3.28 6.33 -9.47
C ALA A 82 -2.97 5.27 -8.39
N LEU A 83 -3.54 5.47 -7.21
CA LEU A 83 -3.67 4.46 -6.17
C LEU A 83 -5.10 3.93 -6.20
N ASN A 84 -5.27 2.67 -6.59
CA ASN A 84 -6.55 1.97 -6.50
C ASN A 84 -6.50 0.98 -5.33
N ASN A 85 -7.27 1.26 -4.28
CA ASN A 85 -7.48 0.43 -3.10
C ASN A 85 -8.92 -0.10 -3.00
N ASP A 86 -9.64 -0.22 -4.12
CA ASP A 86 -11.03 -0.68 -4.12
C ASP A 86 -11.13 -2.12 -3.60
N GLN A 87 -11.92 -2.34 -2.55
CA GLN A 87 -12.02 -3.60 -1.79
C GLN A 87 -10.70 -4.04 -1.12
N GLY A 88 -9.62 -3.29 -1.30
CA GLY A 88 -8.31 -3.57 -0.73
C GLY A 88 -8.14 -3.03 0.69
N THR A 89 -7.01 -3.40 1.28
CA THR A 89 -6.57 -2.90 2.59
C THR A 89 -5.18 -2.29 2.50
N LEU A 90 -5.05 -1.05 2.98
CA LEU A 90 -3.81 -0.40 3.34
C LEU A 90 -3.82 -0.21 4.85
N ARG A 91 -2.87 -0.84 5.55
CA ARG A 91 -2.85 -0.81 7.02
C ARG A 91 -1.46 -0.52 7.56
N SER A 92 -1.40 0.34 8.56
CA SER A 92 -0.25 0.42 9.46
C SER A 92 -0.65 0.30 10.92
N ASP A 93 0.13 -0.44 11.70
CA ASP A 93 0.03 -0.42 13.16
C ASP A 93 0.91 0.71 13.77
N GLY A 94 1.53 1.54 12.94
CA GLY A 94 2.17 2.79 13.31
C GLY A 94 1.72 3.90 12.36
N THR A 95 2.66 4.67 11.82
CA THR A 95 2.32 5.81 10.95
C THR A 95 1.96 5.38 9.53
N LEU A 96 1.04 6.12 8.91
CA LEU A 96 0.68 5.95 7.52
C LEU A 96 0.92 7.25 6.75
N ALA A 97 1.67 7.17 5.66
CA ALA A 97 1.89 8.29 4.75
C ALA A 97 1.61 7.87 3.31
N VAL A 98 0.70 8.57 2.65
CA VAL A 98 0.30 8.31 1.27
C VAL A 98 0.43 9.60 0.47
N ARG A 99 1.19 9.50 -0.61
CA ARG A 99 1.26 10.49 -1.70
C ARG A 99 0.81 9.81 -2.98
N ALA A 100 -0.19 10.35 -3.66
CA ALA A 100 -0.71 9.82 -4.91
C ALA A 100 -1.20 10.92 -5.86
N ALA A 101 -1.33 10.66 -7.16
CA ALA A 101 -2.07 11.58 -8.03
C ALA A 101 -3.58 11.52 -7.74
N SER A 102 -4.10 10.32 -7.48
CA SER A 102 -5.49 10.09 -7.08
C SER A 102 -5.59 8.87 -6.19
N LEU A 103 -6.63 8.81 -5.37
CA LEU A 103 -6.95 7.66 -4.53
C LEU A 103 -8.38 7.18 -4.79
N SER A 104 -8.55 5.93 -5.17
CA SER A 104 -9.84 5.22 -5.10
C SER A 104 -9.80 4.24 -3.94
N ASN A 105 -10.82 4.28 -3.08
CA ASN A 105 -10.99 3.43 -1.91
C ASN A 105 -12.45 2.96 -1.80
N ASN A 106 -13.04 2.50 -2.91
CA ASN A 106 -14.42 2.03 -2.95
C ASN A 106 -14.54 0.69 -2.21
N SER A 107 -15.35 0.65 -1.16
CA SER A 107 -15.45 -0.50 -0.23
C SER A 107 -14.10 -0.98 0.31
N GLY A 108 -13.07 -0.13 0.27
CA GLY A 108 -11.72 -0.42 0.74
C GLY A 108 -11.46 0.11 2.14
N SER A 109 -10.27 -0.17 2.66
CA SER A 109 -9.84 0.30 3.98
C SER A 109 -8.44 0.90 3.93
N VAL A 110 -8.29 2.09 4.52
CA VAL A 110 -7.00 2.75 4.78
C VAL A 110 -6.95 3.06 6.28
N THR A 111 -6.10 2.37 7.04
CA THR A 111 -6.05 2.49 8.50
C THR A 111 -4.65 2.70 9.04
N SER A 112 -4.55 3.47 10.13
CA SER A 112 -3.32 3.73 10.87
C SER A 112 -3.59 3.73 12.37
N ALA A 113 -2.81 2.98 13.14
CA ALA A 113 -2.84 3.10 14.61
C ALA A 113 -2.02 4.32 15.13
N GLY A 114 -1.19 4.91 14.27
CA GLY A 114 -0.52 6.18 14.51
C GLY A 114 -1.18 7.33 13.75
N THR A 115 -0.40 8.35 13.42
CA THR A 115 -0.85 9.45 12.57
C THR A 115 -0.93 9.01 11.11
N ALA A 116 -1.98 9.46 10.42
CA ALA A 116 -2.15 9.26 8.99
C ALA A 116 -2.03 10.58 8.22
N THR A 117 -1.26 10.57 7.15
CA THR A 117 -1.19 11.67 6.18
C THR A 117 -1.52 11.14 4.79
N LEU A 118 -2.58 11.70 4.19
CA LEU A 118 -2.94 11.44 2.79
C LEU A 118 -2.83 12.77 2.04
N SER A 119 -1.96 12.82 1.04
CA SER A 119 -1.80 13.96 0.15
C SER A 119 -1.98 13.49 -1.28
N THR A 120 -2.93 14.10 -1.98
CA THR A 120 -3.20 13.79 -3.39
C THR A 120 -3.25 15.08 -4.21
N THR A 121 -2.80 15.02 -5.46
CA THR A 121 -2.88 16.16 -6.40
C THR A 121 -4.19 16.17 -7.19
N GLY A 122 -5.07 15.20 -6.95
CA GLY A 122 -6.36 15.02 -7.61
C GLY A 122 -7.38 14.40 -6.65
N ALA A 123 -8.37 13.71 -7.20
CA ALA A 123 -9.52 13.24 -6.43
C ALA A 123 -9.18 12.11 -5.44
N VAL A 124 -9.86 12.17 -4.29
CA VAL A 124 -9.98 11.07 -3.33
C VAL A 124 -11.41 10.57 -3.36
N VAL A 125 -11.61 9.32 -3.74
CA VAL A 125 -12.93 8.66 -3.80
C VAL A 125 -13.00 7.59 -2.72
N ASN A 126 -13.85 7.79 -1.72
CA ASN A 126 -14.03 6.85 -0.60
C ASN A 126 -15.50 6.40 -0.47
N ARG A 127 -16.04 5.72 -1.49
CA ARG A 127 -17.44 5.28 -1.51
C ARG A 127 -17.58 3.95 -0.77
N GLY A 128 -18.36 3.90 0.31
CA GLY A 128 -18.53 2.67 1.09
C GLY A 128 -17.25 2.12 1.74
N GLY A 129 -16.13 2.84 1.64
CA GLY A 129 -14.86 2.50 2.25
C GLY A 129 -14.59 3.35 3.49
N GLN A 130 -13.43 3.12 4.11
CA GLN A 130 -13.01 3.82 5.33
C GLN A 130 -11.57 4.32 5.22
N ILE A 131 -11.35 5.51 5.80
CA ILE A 131 -10.04 6.12 6.03
C ILE A 131 -9.99 6.51 7.51
N LEU A 132 -9.17 5.83 8.30
CA LEU A 132 -9.13 5.94 9.75
C LEU A 132 -7.71 6.13 10.28
N SER A 133 -7.58 6.93 11.33
CA SER A 133 -6.36 7.05 12.13
C SER A 133 -6.72 7.14 13.61
N ASP A 134 -5.98 6.43 14.45
CA ASP A 134 -6.19 6.45 15.90
C ASP A 134 -5.56 7.69 16.57
N ALA A 135 -4.53 8.29 15.97
CA ALA A 135 -3.83 9.46 16.53
C ALA A 135 -4.19 10.79 15.85
N GLY A 136 -4.46 10.79 14.54
CA GLY A 136 -4.81 12.00 13.80
C GLY A 136 -4.67 11.81 12.29
N LEU A 137 -5.67 12.30 11.55
CA LEU A 137 -5.71 12.24 10.09
C LEU A 137 -5.56 13.64 9.49
N THR A 138 -4.54 13.81 8.65
CA THR A 138 -4.43 14.95 7.73
C THR A 138 -4.70 14.45 6.32
N LEU A 139 -5.75 15.00 5.68
CA LEU A 139 -6.11 14.73 4.30
C LEU A 139 -6.03 16.01 3.48
N SER A 140 -5.25 16.00 2.41
CA SER A 140 -5.16 17.09 1.43
C SER A 140 -5.38 16.51 0.03
N SER A 141 -6.34 17.09 -0.69
CA SER A 141 -6.67 16.76 -2.08
C SER A 141 -6.90 18.05 -2.86
N ALA A 142 -6.78 17.99 -4.20
CA ALA A 142 -7.13 19.10 -5.09
C ALA A 142 -8.64 19.18 -5.32
#